data_AF-A0A3B0X073-F1
#
_entry.id   AF-A0A3B0X073-F1
#
_cell.length_a   1.000
_cell.length_b   1.000
_cell.length_c   1.000
_cell.angle_alpha   90.00
_cell.angle_beta   90.00
_cell.angle_gamma   90.00
#
_symmetry.space_group_name_H-M   'P 1'
#
loop_
_entity.id
_entity.type
_entity.pdbx_description
1 polymer ?
#
loop_
_entity_poly.entity_id
_entity_poly.type
_entity_poly.pdbx_seq_one_letter_code
_entity_poly.pdbx_strand_id
1 'polypeptide(L)'
;MKRVLPLFLLSIVNCSCAGDLKFFESDGCSGFPDGTHEQHTLWLSCCTEHDRAYWKGGTYEERKKADKALKVCVEKQGEPEIASLMLAGVRVGGTPYLPTAFRWGYGWPYSRFYKALTEEELEEVKAKSVEKPDKPID
;
A
#
# COMPACT_ATOMS: atom_id res chain seq x y z
N MET A 1 -14.22 27.18 -57.29
CA MET A 1 -13.65 25.87 -56.93
C MET A 1 -13.60 25.78 -55.41
N LYS A 2 -14.49 24.99 -54.78
CA LYS A 2 -14.56 24.87 -53.31
C LYS A 2 -13.47 23.88 -52.86
N ARG A 3 -12.41 24.38 -52.21
CA ARG A 3 -11.38 23.53 -51.60
C ARG A 3 -11.92 23.01 -50.27
N VAL A 4 -12.25 21.73 -50.21
CA VAL A 4 -12.63 21.05 -48.96
C VAL A 4 -11.35 20.47 -48.38
N LEU A 5 -10.87 21.03 -47.27
CA LEU A 5 -9.68 20.54 -46.57
C LEU A 5 -10.11 19.37 -45.67
N PRO A 6 -9.54 18.16 -45.81
CA PRO A 6 -9.92 17.03 -44.99
C PRO A 6 -9.35 17.23 -43.59
N LEU A 7 -10.24 17.37 -42.60
CA LEU A 7 -9.86 17.38 -41.19
C LEU A 7 -9.49 15.94 -40.79
N PHE A 8 -8.20 15.61 -40.90
CA PHE A 8 -7.66 14.37 -40.37
C PHE A 8 -7.73 14.44 -38.83
N LEU A 9 -8.75 13.80 -38.24
CA LEU A 9 -8.77 13.54 -36.79
C LEU A 9 -7.62 12.57 -36.47
N LEU A 10 -6.49 13.11 -36.02
CA LEU A 10 -5.48 12.33 -35.30
C LEU A 10 -6.09 11.92 -33.95
N SER A 11 -6.63 10.71 -33.87
CA SER A 11 -6.94 10.08 -32.59
C SER A 11 -5.62 9.80 -31.87
N ILE A 12 -5.26 10.68 -30.94
CA ILE A 12 -4.15 10.47 -30.02
C ILE A 12 -4.59 9.33 -29.10
N VAL A 13 -4.15 8.11 -29.41
CA VAL A 13 -4.27 6.98 -28.49
C VAL A 13 -3.33 7.27 -27.33
N ASN A 14 -3.87 7.85 -26.26
CA ASN A 14 -3.16 7.91 -24.98
C ASN A 14 -2.96 6.47 -24.52
N CYS A 15 -1.77 5.93 -24.78
CA CYS A 15 -1.28 4.77 -24.08
C CYS A 15 -0.97 5.24 -22.66
N SER A 16 -1.95 5.19 -21.75
CA SER A 16 -1.69 5.33 -20.33
C SER A 16 -0.69 4.23 -19.97
N CYS A 17 0.54 4.61 -19.61
CA CYS A 17 1.49 3.67 -19.04
C CYS A 17 0.84 3.09 -17.79
N ALA A 18 0.50 1.80 -17.83
CA ALA A 18 0.12 1.06 -16.66
C ALA A 18 1.29 1.09 -15.66
N GLY A 19 1.15 1.92 -14.63
CA GLY A 19 1.34 1.49 -13.26
C GLY A 19 2.73 1.62 -12.62
N ASP A 20 2.90 2.68 -11.83
CA ASP A 20 4.08 2.87 -10.97
C ASP A 20 4.05 2.04 -9.67
N LEU A 21 3.00 1.24 -9.42
CA LEU A 21 2.89 0.42 -8.22
C LEU A 21 3.93 -0.71 -8.28
N LYS A 22 4.69 -0.90 -7.21
CA LYS A 22 5.58 -2.06 -7.07
C LYS A 22 4.79 -3.30 -6.66
N PHE A 23 5.33 -4.49 -6.88
CA PHE A 23 4.77 -5.72 -6.29
C PHE A 23 4.68 -5.59 -4.76
N PHE A 24 3.68 -6.24 -4.18
CA PHE A 24 3.52 -6.26 -2.74
C PHE A 24 4.72 -6.95 -2.08
N GLU A 25 5.29 -6.26 -1.09
CA GLU A 25 6.35 -6.75 -0.21
C GLU A 25 5.98 -6.30 1.21
N SER A 26 6.24 -7.17 2.19
CA SER A 26 6.03 -6.93 3.63
C SER A 26 7.37 -7.15 4.33
N ASP A 27 7.72 -6.28 5.27
CA ASP A 27 8.86 -6.46 6.17
C ASP A 27 8.43 -6.86 7.58
N GLY A 28 7.16 -7.22 7.76
CA GLY A 28 6.57 -7.57 9.05
C GLY A 28 6.18 -6.33 9.84
N CYS A 29 6.48 -6.29 11.13
CA CYS A 29 6.17 -5.12 11.94
C CYS A 29 7.30 -4.09 11.86
N SER A 30 7.38 -3.29 10.80
CA SER A 30 8.52 -2.39 10.57
C SER A 30 8.90 -1.56 11.81
N GLY A 31 10.13 -1.74 12.31
CA GLY A 31 10.62 -1.04 13.51
C GLY A 31 10.02 -1.50 14.84
N PHE A 32 9.36 -2.66 14.86
CA PHE A 32 8.75 -3.30 16.02
C PHE A 32 9.01 -4.82 15.96
N PRO A 33 9.07 -5.54 17.09
CA PRO A 33 9.15 -7.01 17.04
C PRO A 33 7.91 -7.63 16.37
N ASP A 34 8.03 -8.78 15.73
CA ASP A 34 6.90 -9.53 15.12
C ASP A 34 6.07 -10.34 16.14
N GLY A 35 6.53 -10.35 17.38
CA GLY A 35 5.92 -11.07 18.49
C GLY A 35 6.67 -10.84 19.80
N THR A 36 6.32 -11.62 20.82
CA THR A 36 6.99 -11.58 22.13
C THR A 36 8.33 -12.32 22.08
N HIS A 37 9.06 -12.37 23.20
CA HIS A 37 10.28 -13.18 23.32
C HIS A 37 10.01 -14.69 23.29
N GLU A 38 8.80 -15.13 23.62
CA GLU A 38 8.40 -16.54 23.61
C GLU A 38 7.70 -16.93 22.30
N GLN A 39 6.96 -15.99 21.71
CA GLN A 39 6.17 -16.19 20.50
C GLN A 39 6.58 -15.15 19.46
N HIS A 40 7.70 -15.37 18.80
CA HIS A 40 8.38 -14.40 17.93
C HIS A 40 7.55 -13.90 16.71
N THR A 41 6.42 -14.54 16.40
CA THR A 41 5.57 -14.19 15.25
C THR A 41 4.11 -13.96 15.64
N LEU A 42 3.83 -13.76 16.94
CA LEU A 42 2.48 -13.68 17.51
C LEU A 42 1.54 -12.75 16.74
N TRP A 43 2.03 -11.61 16.26
CA TRP A 43 1.21 -10.63 15.55
C TRP A 43 1.75 -10.28 14.15
N LEU A 44 2.72 -11.05 13.64
CA LEU A 44 3.27 -10.91 12.29
C LEU A 44 2.18 -10.87 11.20
N SER A 45 1.14 -11.71 11.35
CA SER A 45 0.01 -11.75 10.41
C SER A 45 -0.81 -10.46 10.43
N CYS A 46 -0.94 -9.81 11.60
CA CYS A 46 -1.60 -8.52 11.73
C CYS A 46 -0.81 -7.41 11.02
N CYS A 47 0.51 -7.41 11.17
CA CYS A 47 1.39 -6.45 10.49
C CYS A 47 1.39 -6.69 8.97
N THR A 48 1.47 -7.93 8.50
CA THR A 48 1.43 -8.25 7.06
C THR A 48 0.12 -7.78 6.40
N GLU A 49 -1.03 -7.91 7.07
CA GLU A 49 -2.30 -7.38 6.55
C GLU A 49 -2.34 -5.85 6.57
N HIS A 50 -1.77 -5.23 7.60
CA HIS A 50 -1.64 -3.76 7.66
C HIS A 50 -0.74 -3.23 6.54
N ASP A 51 0.36 -3.92 6.26
CA ASP A 51 1.28 -3.66 5.15
C ASP A 51 0.57 -3.74 3.81
N ARG A 52 -0.34 -4.69 3.58
CA ARG A 52 -1.14 -4.71 2.33
C ARG A 52 -1.93 -3.43 2.15
N ALA A 53 -2.53 -2.91 3.22
CA ALA A 53 -3.25 -1.64 3.17
C ALA A 53 -2.29 -0.46 2.96
N TYR A 54 -1.13 -0.46 3.62
CA TYR A 54 -0.13 0.59 3.52
C TYR A 54 0.58 0.62 2.17
N TRP A 55 0.92 -0.52 1.61
CA TRP A 55 1.43 -0.68 0.26
C TRP A 55 0.47 -0.08 -0.77
N LYS A 56 -0.81 -0.48 -0.68
CA LYS A 56 -1.89 -0.01 -1.56
C LYS A 56 -2.10 1.50 -1.45
N GLY A 57 -2.03 2.04 -0.23
CA GLY A 57 -2.38 3.43 0.04
C GLY A 57 -3.88 3.70 -0.12
N GLY A 58 -4.22 4.97 -0.34
CA GLY A 58 -5.62 5.44 -0.40
C GLY A 58 -5.81 6.79 0.29
N THR A 59 -7.05 7.05 0.67
CA THR A 59 -7.48 8.23 1.43
C THR A 59 -7.00 8.20 2.89
N TYR A 60 -7.07 9.35 3.56
CA TYR A 60 -6.75 9.45 4.99
C TYR A 60 -7.67 8.59 5.88
N GLU A 61 -8.95 8.49 5.52
CA GLU A 61 -9.91 7.67 6.27
C GLU A 61 -9.63 6.18 6.10
N GLU A 62 -9.18 5.74 4.92
CA GLU A 62 -8.71 4.36 4.72
C GLU A 62 -7.47 4.05 5.56
N ARG A 63 -6.53 4.98 5.67
CA ARG A 63 -5.39 4.83 6.59
C ARG A 63 -5.86 4.67 8.04
N LYS A 64 -6.76 5.54 8.50
CA LYS A 64 -7.35 5.43 9.86
C LYS A 64 -8.03 4.09 10.08
N LYS A 65 -8.71 3.56 9.07
CA LYS A 65 -9.35 2.25 9.13
C LYS A 65 -8.31 1.13 9.22
N ALA A 66 -7.26 1.16 8.40
CA ALA A 66 -6.17 0.19 8.44
C ALA A 66 -5.47 0.19 9.81
N ASP A 67 -5.12 1.36 10.34
CA ASP A 67 -4.45 1.48 11.65
C ASP A 67 -5.31 0.94 12.79
N LYS A 68 -6.62 1.19 12.75
CA LYS A 68 -7.56 0.61 13.73
C LYS A 68 -7.71 -0.90 13.57
N ALA A 69 -7.68 -1.41 12.33
CA ALA A 69 -7.75 -2.84 12.07
C ALA A 69 -6.51 -3.58 12.62
N LEU A 70 -5.31 -2.98 12.50
CA LEU A 70 -4.09 -3.47 13.15
C LEU A 70 -4.29 -3.60 14.66
N LYS A 71 -4.73 -2.51 15.32
CA LYS A 71 -5.02 -2.52 16.76
C LYS A 71 -5.96 -3.67 17.14
N VAL A 72 -7.10 -3.78 16.46
CA VAL A 72 -8.09 -4.84 16.76
C VAL A 72 -7.53 -6.24 16.51
N CYS A 73 -6.67 -6.42 15.51
CA CYS A 73 -6.04 -7.72 15.25
C CYS A 73 -5.09 -8.12 16.38
N VAL A 74 -4.23 -7.20 16.82
CA VAL A 74 -3.25 -7.44 17.90
C VAL A 74 -3.95 -7.64 19.25
N GLU A 75 -5.03 -6.90 19.53
CA GLU A 75 -5.88 -7.14 20.71
C GLU A 75 -6.43 -8.56 20.76
N LYS A 76 -6.81 -9.13 19.60
CA LYS A 76 -7.29 -10.51 19.51
C LYS A 76 -6.20 -11.56 19.74
N GLN A 77 -4.92 -11.17 19.61
CA GLN A 77 -3.79 -12.02 20.01
C GLN A 77 -3.53 -11.98 21.53
N GLY A 78 -4.31 -11.21 22.29
CA GLY A 78 -4.18 -11.11 23.75
C GLY A 78 -3.29 -9.95 24.23
N GLU A 79 -2.90 -9.04 23.34
CA GLU A 79 -1.88 -8.01 23.61
C GLU A 79 -2.43 -6.58 23.47
N PRO A 80 -3.39 -6.13 24.31
CA PRO A 80 -4.09 -4.86 24.12
C PRO A 80 -3.24 -3.60 24.37
N GLU A 81 -2.25 -3.67 25.26
CA GLU A 81 -1.29 -2.58 25.49
C GLU A 81 -0.37 -2.41 24.29
N ILE A 82 0.16 -3.51 23.74
CA ILE A 82 0.96 -3.52 22.51
C ILE A 82 0.14 -2.98 21.34
N ALA A 83 -1.11 -3.43 21.20
CA ALA A 83 -2.01 -2.94 20.16
C ALA A 83 -2.23 -1.42 20.21
N SER A 84 -2.35 -0.87 21.42
CA SER A 84 -2.49 0.58 21.64
C SER A 84 -1.21 1.35 21.31
N LEU A 85 -0.05 0.79 21.69
CA LEU A 85 1.26 1.33 21.34
C LEU A 85 1.51 1.32 19.82
N MET A 86 1.21 0.20 19.16
CA MET A 86 1.29 0.07 17.70
C MET A 86 0.40 1.09 17.01
N LEU A 87 -0.86 1.26 17.45
CA LEU A 87 -1.74 2.29 16.90
C LEU A 87 -1.10 3.68 16.99
N ALA A 88 -0.58 4.06 18.16
CA ALA A 88 0.09 5.35 18.32
C ALA A 88 1.29 5.49 17.36
N GLY A 89 2.13 4.45 17.27
CA GLY A 89 3.28 4.39 16.38
C GLY A 89 2.92 4.59 14.91
N VAL A 90 1.99 3.78 14.38
CA VAL A 90 1.60 3.87 12.96
C VAL A 90 0.89 5.18 12.64
N ARG A 91 0.15 5.79 13.58
CA ARG A 91 -0.49 7.10 13.38
C ARG A 91 0.53 8.23 13.22
N VAL A 92 1.65 8.16 13.92
CA VAL A 92 2.73 9.16 13.83
C VAL A 92 3.70 8.85 12.68
N GLY A 93 4.26 7.65 12.65
CA GLY A 93 5.32 7.27 11.70
C GLY A 93 4.84 6.86 10.32
N GLY A 94 3.62 6.33 10.20
CA GLY A 94 3.07 5.79 8.95
C GLY A 94 2.55 6.83 7.95
N THR A 95 2.81 8.11 8.17
CA THR A 95 2.29 9.19 7.32
C THR A 95 2.97 9.21 5.95
N PRO A 96 2.25 9.51 4.85
CA PRO A 96 2.85 9.48 3.50
C PRO A 96 3.83 10.64 3.26
N TYR A 97 3.93 11.59 4.18
CA TYR A 97 4.85 12.74 4.08
C TYR A 97 6.27 12.41 4.54
N LEU A 98 6.47 11.34 5.32
CA LEU A 98 7.81 10.93 5.75
C LEU A 98 8.44 9.99 4.71
N PRO A 99 9.75 10.11 4.46
CA PRO A 99 10.46 9.25 3.52
C PRO A 99 10.82 7.89 4.15
N THR A 100 9.86 7.25 4.82
CA THR A 100 10.05 5.91 5.41
C THR A 100 9.68 4.81 4.41
N ALA A 101 10.30 3.64 4.58
CA ALA A 101 10.00 2.45 3.76
C ALA A 101 8.55 1.98 3.96
N PHE A 102 8.02 2.12 5.19
CA PHE A 102 6.68 1.71 5.61
C PHE A 102 5.63 2.84 5.58
N ARG A 103 5.85 3.92 4.81
CA ARG A 103 4.90 5.03 4.72
C ARG A 103 3.58 4.59 4.08
N TRP A 104 2.48 5.29 4.36
CA TRP A 104 1.24 5.10 3.61
C TRP A 104 1.44 5.31 2.10
N GLY A 105 1.01 4.34 1.29
CA GLY A 105 1.23 4.27 -0.14
C GLY A 105 2.65 3.87 -0.52
N TYR A 106 3.37 3.07 0.28
CA TYR A 106 4.79 2.79 -0.01
C TYR A 106 5.04 2.01 -1.30
N GLY A 107 4.02 1.30 -1.80
CA GLY A 107 4.08 0.63 -3.10
C GLY A 107 4.23 1.60 -4.27
N TRP A 108 3.82 2.85 -4.09
CA TRP A 108 3.90 3.90 -5.11
C TRP A 108 5.18 4.73 -4.98
N PRO A 109 5.58 5.46 -6.03
CA PRO A 109 6.59 6.49 -5.93
C PRO A 109 6.29 7.47 -4.79
N TYR A 110 7.35 7.99 -4.19
CA TYR A 110 7.22 9.06 -3.20
C TYR A 110 6.49 10.25 -3.82
N SER A 111 5.64 10.93 -3.05
CA SER A 111 4.64 11.94 -3.47
C SER A 111 3.24 11.42 -3.87
N ARG A 112 2.92 10.14 -3.68
CA ARG A 112 1.54 9.61 -3.81
C ARG A 112 0.55 10.29 -2.84
N PHE A 113 0.98 10.55 -1.61
CA PHE A 113 0.17 11.12 -0.52
C PHE A 113 -1.18 10.42 -0.32
N TYR A 114 -2.18 11.14 0.20
CA TYR A 114 -3.54 10.63 0.31
C TYR A 114 -4.27 10.86 -1.02
N LYS A 115 -4.58 9.77 -1.71
CA LYS A 115 -5.30 9.80 -2.98
C LYS A 115 -6.15 8.54 -3.09
N ALA A 116 -7.44 8.71 -3.39
CA ALA A 116 -8.30 7.59 -3.71
C ALA A 116 -7.79 6.87 -4.98
N LEU A 117 -7.88 5.54 -4.99
CA LEU A 117 -7.47 4.77 -6.15
C LEU A 117 -8.49 4.90 -7.28
N THR A 118 -8.02 5.00 -8.52
CA THR A 118 -8.87 4.87 -9.71
C THR A 118 -9.17 3.39 -9.97
N GLU A 119 -10.15 3.10 -10.82
CA GLU A 119 -10.45 1.72 -11.25
C GLU A 119 -9.23 1.03 -11.88
N GLU A 120 -8.45 1.76 -12.69
CA GLU A 120 -7.21 1.25 -13.30
C GLU A 120 -6.16 0.90 -12.22
N GLU A 121 -5.98 1.77 -11.22
CA GLU A 121 -5.06 1.53 -10.10
C GLU A 121 -5.54 0.37 -9.20
N LEU A 122 -6.85 0.16 -9.08
CA LEU A 122 -7.42 -0.99 -8.36
C LEU A 122 -7.14 -2.32 -9.08
N GLU A 123 -7.23 -2.35 -10.40
CA GLU A 123 -6.83 -3.54 -11.18
C GLU A 123 -5.32 -3.81 -11.06
N GLU A 124 -4.50 -2.76 -11.04
CA GLU A 124 -3.06 -2.90 -10.80
C GLU A 124 -2.75 -3.46 -9.41
N VAL A 125 -3.45 -2.96 -8.37
CA VAL A 125 -3.36 -3.49 -7.01
C VAL A 125 -3.70 -4.97 -6.98
N LYS A 126 -4.79 -5.39 -7.64
CA LYS A 126 -5.14 -6.83 -7.72
C LYS A 126 -4.00 -7.62 -8.37
N ALA A 127 -3.52 -7.18 -9.52
CA ALA A 127 -2.46 -7.85 -10.28
C ALA A 127 -1.11 -7.93 -9.55
N LYS A 128 -0.77 -6.93 -8.73
CA LYS A 128 0.53 -6.82 -8.03
C LYS A 128 0.48 -7.21 -6.55
N SER A 129 -0.69 -7.58 -6.04
CA SER A 129 -0.90 -8.05 -4.66
C SER A 129 -0.44 -9.50 -4.41
N VAL A 130 -0.31 -10.27 -5.49
CA VAL A 130 0.32 -11.60 -5.51
C VAL A 130 1.84 -11.43 -5.49
N GLU A 131 2.53 -12.39 -4.87
CA GLU A 131 4.00 -12.40 -4.84
C GLU A 131 4.59 -12.23 -6.24
N LYS A 132 5.73 -11.54 -6.29
CA LYS A 132 6.45 -11.27 -7.54
C LYS A 132 6.70 -12.60 -8.26
N PRO A 133 6.37 -12.74 -9.56
CA PRO A 133 6.74 -13.92 -10.30
C PRO A 133 8.26 -14.09 -10.23
N ASP A 134 8.72 -15.32 -9.95
CA ASP A 134 10.12 -15.65 -9.81
C ASP A 134 10.93 -15.03 -10.96
N LYS A 135 12.04 -14.39 -10.61
CA LYS A 135 12.98 -13.89 -11.62
C LYS A 135 13.41 -15.10 -12.47
N PRO A 136 13.40 -15.02 -13.81
CA PRO A 136 14.04 -16.03 -14.63
C PRO A 136 15.48 -16.25 -14.12
N ILE A 137 15.80 -17.51 -13.85
CA ILE A 137 17.16 -17.93 -13.56
C ILE A 137 17.92 -17.77 -14.88
N ASP A 138 18.73 -16.71 -14.96
CA ASP A 138 19.70 -16.51 -16.04
C ASP A 138 20.80 -17.58 -15.98
#